data_AF-A0A7C0ZHS9-F1
#
_entry.id   AF-A0A7C0ZHS9-F1
#
_cell.length_a   1.000
_cell.length_b   1.000
_cell.length_c   1.000
_cell.angle_alpha   90.00
_cell.angle_beta   90.00
_cell.angle_gamma   90.00
#
_symmetry.space_group_name_H-M   'P 1'
#
loop_
_entity.id
_entity.type
_entity.pdbx_description
1 polymer ?
#
loop_
_entity_poly.entity_id
_entity_poly.type
_entity_poly.pdbx_seq_one_letter_code
_entity_poly.pdbx_strand_id
1 'polypeptide(L)'
;MVSQRAGYEIRMDMYNSLLEKSFSFYDRQKTGQLMARATGDINMLGRFINFGFRMSVSNLLLVLMVLYSMASISPRLTGLALVFIAVLLATTTRYSRMIRPLWQAIRELYGEVTSVVQESLAGIRVVKGFHRESYEEKRFKGVAQRYFDVTLKSVRLRSFYRPLVSLISEVGSIVLLVYGG
;
A
#
# COMPACT_ATOMS: atom_id res chain seq x y z
N MET A 1 26.61 -9.02 10.11
CA MET A 1 26.83 -9.89 11.30
C MET A 1 25.80 -9.62 12.40
N VAL A 2 25.65 -8.40 12.92
CA VAL A 2 24.68 -8.06 13.99
C VAL A 2 23.23 -8.46 13.68
N SER A 3 22.75 -8.23 12.46
CA SER A 3 21.38 -8.57 12.09
C SER A 3 21.12 -10.06 11.89
N GLN A 4 22.11 -10.83 11.44
CA GLN A 4 21.99 -12.29 11.36
C GLN A 4 21.93 -12.89 12.76
N ARG A 5 22.69 -12.31 13.71
CA ARG A 5 22.68 -12.70 15.12
C ARG A 5 21.35 -12.38 15.80
N ALA A 6 20.80 -11.18 15.60
CA ALA A 6 19.48 -10.82 16.10
C ALA A 6 18.37 -11.72 15.53
N GLY A 7 18.43 -12.04 14.23
CA GLY A 7 17.49 -12.98 13.61
C GLY A 7 17.61 -14.40 14.18
N TYR A 8 18.82 -14.85 14.49
CA TYR A 8 19.08 -16.13 15.15
C TYR A 8 18.53 -16.17 16.58
N GLU A 9 18.80 -15.14 17.38
CA GLU A 9 18.31 -15.03 18.77
C GLU A 9 16.77 -15.03 18.82
N ILE A 10 16.10 -14.24 17.96
CA ILE A 10 14.63 -14.23 17.89
C ILE A 10 14.06 -15.60 17.49
N ARG A 11 14.74 -16.34 16.59
CA ARG A 11 14.33 -17.71 16.22
C ARG A 11 14.48 -18.67 17.39
N MET A 12 15.58 -18.57 18.13
CA MET A 12 15.86 -19.43 19.27
C MET A 12 14.88 -19.18 20.41
N ASP A 13 14.60 -17.91 20.73
CA ASP A 13 13.62 -17.53 21.75
C ASP A 13 12.21 -18.00 21.39
N MET A 14 11.82 -17.86 20.11
CA MET A 14 10.53 -18.36 19.64
C MET A 14 10.46 -19.89 19.72
N TYR A 15 11.53 -20.59 19.33
CA TYR A 15 11.59 -22.04 19.42
C TYR A 15 11.45 -22.53 20.87
N ASN A 16 12.22 -21.94 21.80
CA ASN A 16 12.15 -22.27 23.22
C ASN A 16 10.76 -21.96 23.80
N SER A 17 10.20 -20.80 23.47
CA SER A 17 8.85 -20.41 23.93
C SER A 17 7.77 -21.39 23.46
N LEU A 18 7.89 -21.94 22.25
CA LEU A 18 6.98 -22.98 21.77
C LEU A 18 7.12 -24.26 22.60
N LEU A 19 8.35 -24.72 22.87
CA LEU A 19 8.56 -25.94 23.67
C LEU A 19 7.94 -25.89 25.07
N GLU A 20 7.78 -24.69 25.64
CA GLU A 20 7.20 -24.48 26.99
C GLU A 20 5.67 -24.31 26.99
N LYS A 21 5.00 -24.27 25.82
CA LYS A 21 3.53 -24.13 25.77
C LYS A 21 2.80 -25.42 26.12
N SER A 22 1.65 -25.28 26.77
CA SER A 22 0.78 -26.39 27.13
C SER A 22 0.14 -27.06 25.91
N PHE A 23 -0.26 -28.34 26.03
CA PHE A 23 -0.95 -29.07 24.97
C PHE A 23 -2.23 -28.36 24.47
N SER A 24 -3.01 -27.73 25.36
CA SER A 24 -4.21 -26.98 24.99
C SER A 24 -3.94 -25.77 24.09
N PHE A 25 -2.71 -25.22 24.09
CA PHE A 25 -2.31 -24.18 23.15
C PHE A 25 -2.23 -24.73 21.71
N TYR A 26 -1.72 -25.96 21.57
CA TYR A 26 -1.58 -26.64 20.28
C TYR A 26 -2.91 -27.16 19.73
N ASP A 27 -3.85 -27.51 20.58
CA ASP A 27 -5.22 -27.87 20.15
C ASP A 27 -5.97 -26.70 19.49
N ARG A 28 -5.58 -25.46 19.82
CA ARG A 28 -6.22 -24.23 19.31
C ARG A 28 -5.46 -23.56 18.16
N GLN A 29 -4.19 -23.92 17.95
CA GLN A 29 -3.30 -23.27 16.97
C GLN A 29 -2.89 -24.26 15.88
N LYS A 30 -3.10 -23.89 14.61
CA LYS A 30 -2.64 -24.71 13.49
C LYS A 30 -1.11 -24.68 13.42
N THR A 31 -0.44 -25.83 13.45
CA THR A 31 1.03 -25.95 13.35
C THR A 31 1.60 -25.19 12.15
N GLY A 32 0.90 -25.19 11.01
CA GLY A 32 1.30 -24.41 9.83
C GLY A 32 1.34 -22.89 10.06
N GLN A 33 0.46 -22.33 10.89
CA GLN A 33 0.50 -20.91 11.25
C GLN A 33 1.70 -20.59 12.16
N LEU A 34 2.01 -21.49 13.10
CA LEU A 34 3.20 -21.34 13.95
C LEU A 34 4.48 -21.35 13.10
N MET A 35 4.58 -22.26 12.13
CA MET A 35 5.68 -22.34 11.18
C MET A 35 5.78 -21.10 10.29
N ALA A 36 4.64 -20.58 9.80
CA ALA A 36 4.60 -19.36 9.00
C ALA A 36 5.11 -18.14 9.77
N ARG A 37 4.77 -18.01 11.06
CA ARG A 37 5.28 -16.92 11.92
C ARG A 37 6.78 -17.09 12.22
N ALA A 38 7.21 -18.31 12.57
CA ALA A 38 8.61 -18.61 12.88
C ALA A 38 9.57 -18.36 11.70
N THR A 39 9.07 -18.52 10.48
CA THR A 39 9.88 -18.36 9.28
C THR A 39 9.65 -17.00 8.63
N GLY A 40 8.40 -16.69 8.29
CA GLY A 40 8.00 -15.48 7.58
C GLY A 40 8.17 -14.22 8.41
N ASP A 41 7.54 -14.15 9.58
CA ASP A 41 7.53 -12.93 10.40
C ASP A 41 8.93 -12.62 10.93
N ILE A 42 9.67 -13.63 11.40
CA ILE A 42 11.06 -13.43 11.86
C ILE A 42 11.96 -12.96 10.71
N ASN A 43 11.79 -13.49 9.48
CA ASN A 43 12.51 -12.98 8.32
C ASN A 43 12.13 -11.54 7.97
N MET A 44 10.87 -11.14 8.12
CA MET A 44 10.45 -9.75 7.93
C MET A 44 11.06 -8.83 8.99
N LEU A 45 11.02 -9.22 10.26
CA LEU A 45 11.65 -8.50 11.37
C LEU A 45 13.16 -8.34 11.15
N GLY A 46 13.85 -9.41 10.77
CA GLY A 46 15.28 -9.36 10.45
C GLY A 46 15.59 -8.38 9.32
N ARG A 47 14.81 -8.39 8.23
CA ARG A 47 14.95 -7.44 7.13
C ARG A 47 14.64 -6.01 7.56
N PHE A 48 13.62 -5.81 8.38
CA PHE A 48 13.30 -4.49 8.94
C PHE A 48 14.45 -3.96 9.78
N ILE A 49 14.99 -4.74 10.71
CA ILE A 49 16.13 -4.31 11.55
C ILE A 49 17.38 -4.03 10.70
N ASN A 50 17.64 -4.84 9.67
CA ASN A 50 18.83 -4.67 8.84
C ASN A 50 18.76 -3.44 7.91
N PHE A 51 17.68 -3.39 7.13
CA PHE A 51 17.52 -2.44 6.04
C PHE A 51 16.52 -1.36 6.40
N GLY A 52 15.32 -1.72 6.85
CA GLY A 52 14.25 -0.76 7.14
C GLY A 52 14.65 0.27 8.19
N PHE A 53 15.18 -0.18 9.32
CA PHE A 53 15.62 0.66 10.43
C PHE A 53 16.81 1.53 10.03
N ARG A 54 17.85 0.91 9.45
CA ARG A 54 19.04 1.63 8.96
C ARG A 54 18.64 2.72 7.97
N MET A 55 17.85 2.37 6.95
CA MET A 55 17.40 3.30 5.92
C MET A 55 16.52 4.42 6.52
N SER A 56 15.65 4.11 7.48
CA SER A 56 14.83 5.11 8.15
C SER A 56 15.69 6.09 8.94
N VAL A 57 16.67 5.62 9.71
CA VAL A 57 17.59 6.46 10.47
C VAL A 57 18.42 7.33 9.51
N SER A 58 19.01 6.73 8.47
CA SER A 58 19.78 7.47 7.47
C SER A 58 18.94 8.54 6.76
N ASN A 59 17.70 8.23 6.38
CA ASN A 59 16.81 9.19 5.74
C ASN A 59 16.40 10.32 6.69
N LEU A 60 16.11 10.01 7.96
CA LEU A 60 15.80 11.03 8.97
C LEU A 60 16.98 11.97 9.19
N LEU A 61 18.19 11.43 9.34
CA LEU A 61 19.41 12.23 9.48
C LEU A 61 19.65 13.09 8.23
N LEU A 62 19.46 12.54 7.03
CA LEU A 62 19.61 13.27 5.78
C LEU A 62 18.63 14.44 5.70
N VAL A 63 17.35 14.22 6.00
CA VAL A 63 16.33 15.29 6.01
C VAL A 63 16.72 16.38 7.00
N LEU A 64 17.14 16.02 8.22
CA LEU A 64 17.56 16.98 9.24
C LEU A 64 18.79 17.78 8.79
N MET A 65 19.81 17.12 8.23
CA MET A 65 21.02 17.80 7.75
C MET A 65 20.73 18.72 6.56
N VAL A 66 19.90 18.30 5.61
CA VAL A 66 19.49 19.14 4.47
C VAL A 66 18.73 20.35 4.95
N LEU A 67 17.75 20.18 5.85
CA LEU A 67 16.99 21.30 6.41
C LEU A 67 17.88 22.26 7.19
N TYR A 68 18.79 21.75 8.02
CA TYR A 68 19.76 22.56 8.73
C TYR A 68 20.66 23.35 7.78
N SER A 69 21.17 22.70 6.73
CA SER A 69 22.03 23.33 5.72
C SER A 69 21.30 24.39 4.90
N MET A 70 20.04 24.13 4.52
CA MET A 70 19.21 25.13 3.84
C MET A 70 18.95 26.33 4.75
N ALA A 71 18.58 26.07 6.01
CA ALA A 71 18.27 27.12 6.98
C ALA A 71 19.50 27.96 7.35
N SER A 72 20.70 27.36 7.38
CA SER A 72 21.94 28.10 7.65
C SER A 72 22.35 29.00 6.49
N ILE A 73 22.03 28.64 5.24
CA ILE A 73 22.26 29.48 4.05
C ILE A 73 21.22 30.60 3.95
N SER A 74 19.93 30.24 3.98
CA SER A 74 18.83 31.21 3.90
C SER A 74 17.57 30.67 4.59
N PRO A 75 17.25 31.16 5.80
CA PRO A 75 16.01 30.82 6.48
C PRO A 75 14.76 31.18 5.67
N ARG A 76 14.81 32.25 4.87
CA ARG A 76 13.69 32.72 4.05
C ARG A 76 13.38 31.76 2.90
N LEU A 77 14.39 31.34 2.13
CA LEU A 77 14.22 30.35 1.05
C LEU A 77 13.79 28.99 1.60
N THR A 78 14.34 28.60 2.75
CA THR A 78 13.95 27.36 3.44
C THR A 78 12.48 27.38 3.83
N GLY A 79 12.01 28.48 4.43
CA GLY A 79 10.59 28.66 4.75
C GLY A 79 9.69 28.55 3.53
N LEU A 80 10.09 29.17 2.42
CA LEU A 80 9.35 29.08 1.15
C LEU A 80 9.28 27.65 0.61
N ALA A 81 10.41 26.92 0.62
CA ALA A 81 10.45 25.52 0.21
C ALA A 81 9.57 24.63 1.10
N LEU A 82 9.59 24.85 2.41
CA LEU A 82 8.74 24.14 3.37
C LEU A 82 7.24 24.37 3.11
N VAL A 83 6.84 25.56 2.68
CA VAL A 83 5.45 25.85 2.29
C VAL A 83 5.04 25.00 1.08
N PHE A 84 5.86 24.93 0.02
CA PHE A 84 5.57 24.08 -1.13
C PHE A 84 5.51 22.59 -0.75
N ILE A 85 6.42 22.13 0.10
CA ILE A 85 6.38 20.77 0.64
C ILE A 85 5.08 20.52 1.40
N ALA A 86 4.65 21.45 2.26
CA ALA A 86 3.39 21.32 3.01
C ALA A 86 2.17 21.25 2.08
N VAL A 87 2.12 22.07 1.03
CA VAL A 87 1.05 22.04 0.02
C VAL A 87 1.05 20.72 -0.76
N LEU A 88 2.23 20.21 -1.14
CA LEU A 88 2.38 18.90 -1.79
C LEU A 88 1.89 17.76 -0.89
N LEU A 89 2.29 17.77 0.39
CA LEU A 89 1.87 16.78 1.38
C LEU A 89 0.36 16.82 1.60
N ALA A 90 -0.23 18.00 1.74
CA ALA A 90 -1.67 18.16 1.91
C ALA A 90 -2.45 17.62 0.68
N THR A 91 -2.00 17.98 -0.52
CA THR A 91 -2.60 17.56 -1.80
C THR A 91 -2.51 16.04 -1.97
N THR A 92 -1.34 15.47 -1.74
CA THR A 92 -1.09 14.02 -1.87
C THR A 92 -1.84 13.23 -0.80
N THR A 93 -1.93 13.75 0.42
CA THR A 93 -2.70 13.11 1.51
C THR A 93 -4.19 13.12 1.21
N ARG A 94 -4.72 14.23 0.68
CA ARG A 94 -6.12 14.33 0.25
C ARG A 94 -6.41 13.34 -0.87
N TYR A 95 -5.57 13.28 -1.91
CA TYR A 95 -5.67 12.28 -2.97
C TYR A 95 -5.69 10.86 -2.41
N SER A 96 -4.74 10.55 -1.53
CA SER A 96 -4.59 9.23 -0.91
C SER A 96 -5.85 8.82 -0.13
N ARG A 97 -6.46 9.74 0.62
CA ARG A 97 -7.71 9.49 1.35
C ARG A 97 -8.89 9.24 0.42
N MET A 98 -8.97 9.96 -0.71
CA MET A 98 -10.06 9.83 -1.67
C MET A 98 -9.94 8.57 -2.55
N ILE A 99 -8.72 8.20 -2.95
CA ILE A 99 -8.49 7.08 -3.87
C ILE A 99 -8.57 5.72 -3.13
N ARG A 100 -8.18 5.65 -1.85
CA ARG A 100 -8.20 4.41 -1.03
C ARG A 100 -9.53 3.64 -1.08
N PRO A 101 -10.70 4.25 -0.79
CA PRO A 101 -11.97 3.53 -0.85
C PRO A 101 -12.33 3.08 -2.27
N LEU A 102 -11.96 3.84 -3.31
CA LEU A 102 -12.17 3.43 -4.70
C LEU A 102 -11.38 2.17 -5.05
N TRP A 103 -10.13 2.06 -4.61
CA TRP A 103 -9.34 0.84 -4.82
C TRP A 103 -9.89 -0.37 -4.06
N GLN A 104 -10.48 -0.17 -2.88
CA GLN A 104 -11.16 -1.25 -2.16
C GLN A 104 -12.39 -1.73 -2.94
N ALA A 105 -13.26 -0.80 -3.35
CA ALA A 105 -14.44 -1.11 -4.16
C ALA A 105 -14.08 -1.77 -5.51
N ILE A 106 -13.02 -1.32 -6.18
CA ILE A 106 -12.54 -1.95 -7.43
C ILE A 106 -12.13 -3.41 -7.19
N ARG A 107 -11.43 -3.70 -6.07
CA ARG A 107 -11.03 -5.08 -5.74
C ARG A 107 -12.23 -5.96 -5.44
N GLU A 108 -13.20 -5.46 -4.68
CA GLU A 108 -14.43 -6.19 -4.36
C GLU A 108 -15.26 -6.48 -5.62
N LEU A 109 -15.50 -5.46 -6.45
CA LEU A 109 -16.25 -5.59 -7.70
C LEU A 109 -15.53 -6.49 -8.71
N TYR A 110 -14.20 -6.46 -8.76
CA TYR A 110 -13.43 -7.39 -9.58
C TYR A 110 -13.66 -8.84 -9.12
N GLY A 111 -13.67 -9.08 -7.80
CA GLY A 111 -14.06 -10.35 -7.22
C GLY A 111 -15.44 -10.80 -7.70
N GLU A 112 -16.45 -9.95 -7.59
CA GLU A 112 -17.80 -10.25 -8.08
C GLU A 112 -17.84 -10.58 -9.58
N VAL A 113 -17.16 -9.79 -10.42
CA VAL A 113 -17.06 -10.04 -11.88
C VAL A 113 -16.51 -11.44 -12.12
N THR A 114 -15.42 -11.80 -11.44
CA THR A 114 -14.80 -13.13 -11.59
C THR A 114 -15.69 -14.24 -11.05
N SER A 115 -16.40 -14.03 -9.95
CA SER A 115 -17.33 -15.01 -9.38
C SER A 115 -18.50 -15.30 -10.32
N VAL A 116 -19.11 -14.28 -10.92
CA VAL A 116 -20.18 -14.48 -11.91
C VAL A 116 -19.68 -15.34 -13.07
N VAL A 117 -18.51 -14.99 -13.65
CA VAL A 117 -17.93 -15.77 -14.75
C VAL A 117 -17.65 -17.20 -14.33
N GLN A 118 -17.05 -17.41 -13.15
CA GLN A 118 -16.74 -18.75 -12.65
C GLN A 118 -18.00 -19.60 -12.44
N GLU A 119 -19.05 -19.04 -11.85
CA GLU A 119 -20.34 -19.71 -11.66
C GLU A 119 -21.00 -20.07 -12.99
N SER A 120 -21.08 -19.12 -13.94
CA SER A 120 -21.69 -19.36 -15.24
C SER A 120 -20.93 -20.43 -16.04
N LEU A 121 -19.59 -20.47 -15.96
CA LEU A 121 -18.77 -21.47 -16.64
C LEU A 121 -18.84 -22.85 -15.97
N ALA A 122 -18.78 -22.91 -14.64
CA ALA A 122 -18.92 -24.17 -13.91
C ALA A 122 -20.33 -24.79 -14.12
N GLY A 123 -21.35 -23.94 -14.20
CA GLY A 123 -22.75 -24.30 -14.44
C GLY A 123 -23.18 -24.30 -15.91
N ILE A 124 -22.27 -24.28 -16.89
CA ILE A 124 -22.61 -24.00 -18.29
C ILE A 124 -23.66 -24.96 -18.88
N ARG A 125 -23.66 -26.23 -18.46
CA ARG A 125 -24.67 -27.23 -18.87
C ARG A 125 -26.08 -26.87 -18.38
N VAL A 126 -26.20 -26.29 -17.18
CA VAL A 126 -27.48 -25.82 -16.63
C VAL A 126 -27.94 -24.57 -17.38
N VAL A 127 -27.03 -23.61 -17.61
CA VAL A 127 -27.35 -22.38 -18.34
C VAL A 127 -27.88 -22.70 -19.74
N LYS A 128 -27.18 -23.59 -20.47
CA LYS A 128 -27.58 -24.03 -21.81
C LYS A 128 -28.85 -24.89 -21.79
N GLY A 129 -28.96 -25.83 -20.86
CA GLY A 129 -30.13 -26.73 -20.75
C GLY A 129 -31.44 -25.99 -20.48
N PHE A 130 -31.38 -24.86 -19.77
CA PHE A 130 -32.55 -24.01 -19.47
C PHE A 130 -32.66 -22.75 -20.34
N HIS A 131 -31.82 -22.59 -21.37
CA HIS A 131 -31.78 -21.41 -22.25
C HIS A 131 -31.69 -20.07 -21.48
N ARG A 132 -30.82 -20.02 -20.47
CA ARG A 132 -30.66 -18.89 -19.53
C ARG A 132 -29.52 -17.94 -19.88
N GLU A 133 -28.97 -17.99 -21.09
CA GLU A 133 -27.80 -17.16 -21.48
C GLU A 133 -28.05 -15.66 -21.32
N SER A 134 -29.20 -15.16 -21.78
CA SER A 134 -29.53 -13.72 -21.66
C SER A 134 -29.71 -13.29 -20.21
N TYR A 135 -30.06 -14.21 -19.30
CA TYR A 135 -30.13 -13.92 -17.87
C TYR A 135 -28.73 -13.76 -17.27
N GLU A 136 -27.81 -14.68 -17.57
CA GLU A 136 -26.41 -14.59 -17.15
C GLU A 136 -25.71 -13.36 -17.75
N GLU A 137 -26.00 -13.02 -19.01
CA GLU A 137 -25.48 -11.82 -19.65
C GLU A 137 -25.93 -10.55 -18.92
N LYS A 138 -27.22 -10.43 -18.58
CA LYS A 138 -27.73 -9.28 -17.80
C LYS A 138 -27.10 -9.21 -16.41
N ARG A 139 -26.92 -10.36 -15.75
CA ARG A 139 -26.26 -10.47 -14.44
C ARG A 139 -24.80 -9.98 -14.52
N PHE A 140 -24.04 -10.47 -15.49
CA PHE A 140 -22.66 -10.05 -15.73
C PHE A 140 -22.57 -8.56 -16.06
N LYS A 141 -23.43 -8.06 -16.97
CA LYS A 141 -23.46 -6.66 -17.38
C LYS A 141 -23.70 -5.72 -16.19
N GLY A 142 -24.58 -6.09 -15.26
CA GLY A 142 -24.83 -5.31 -14.05
C GLY A 142 -23.59 -5.12 -13.19
N VAL A 143 -22.86 -6.21 -12.90
CA VAL A 143 -21.63 -6.14 -12.08
C VAL A 143 -20.50 -5.46 -12.85
N ALA A 144 -20.33 -5.76 -14.14
CA ALA A 144 -19.32 -5.15 -15.00
C ALA A 144 -19.51 -3.64 -15.13
N GLN A 145 -20.75 -3.14 -15.23
CA GLN A 145 -21.02 -1.71 -15.27
C GLN A 145 -20.61 -1.01 -13.96
N ARG A 146 -20.95 -1.60 -12.80
CA ARG A 146 -20.51 -1.05 -11.50
C ARG A 146 -18.98 -1.00 -11.40
N TYR A 147 -18.30 -2.08 -11.81
CA TYR A 147 -16.84 -2.13 -11.87
C TYR A 147 -16.27 -1.03 -12.76
N PHE A 148 -16.85 -0.84 -13.95
CA PHE A 148 -16.45 0.21 -14.89
C PHE A 148 -16.64 1.60 -14.30
N ASP A 149 -17.79 1.90 -13.70
CA ASP A 149 -18.10 3.22 -13.15
C ASP A 149 -17.16 3.61 -12.00
N VAL A 150 -16.86 2.68 -11.09
CA VAL A 150 -15.92 2.92 -9.99
C VAL A 150 -14.49 3.06 -10.50
N THR A 151 -14.10 2.23 -11.48
CA THR A 151 -12.79 2.34 -12.12
C THR A 151 -12.64 3.69 -12.81
N LEU A 152 -13.64 4.14 -13.55
CA LEU A 152 -13.65 5.44 -14.22
C LEU A 152 -13.56 6.60 -13.23
N LYS A 153 -14.24 6.52 -12.08
CA LYS A 153 -14.09 7.50 -10.99
C LYS A 153 -12.64 7.56 -10.48
N SER A 154 -11.98 6.42 -10.32
CA SER A 154 -10.58 6.37 -9.86
C SER A 154 -9.62 6.97 -10.90
N VAL A 155 -9.87 6.71 -12.19
CA VAL A 155 -9.10 7.28 -13.30
C VAL A 155 -9.28 8.79 -13.35
N ARG A 156 -10.51 9.32 -13.28
CA ARG A 156 -10.76 10.77 -13.25
C ARG A 156 -10.03 11.45 -12.10
N LEU A 157 -10.09 10.85 -10.90
CA LEU A 157 -9.39 11.38 -9.73
C LEU A 157 -7.88 11.42 -9.98
N ARG A 158 -7.29 10.34 -10.51
CA ARG A 158 -5.87 10.26 -10.83
C ARG A 158 -5.47 11.26 -11.92
N SER A 159 -6.27 11.40 -12.96
CA SER A 159 -6.02 12.32 -14.09
C SER A 159 -6.01 13.78 -13.66
N PHE A 160 -6.71 14.14 -12.58
CA PHE A 160 -6.65 15.48 -12.01
C PHE A 160 -5.45 15.66 -11.05
N TYR A 161 -5.24 14.73 -10.12
CA TYR A 161 -4.23 14.90 -9.08
C TYR A 161 -2.79 14.70 -9.59
N ARG A 162 -2.56 13.86 -10.61
CA ARG A 162 -1.24 13.65 -11.20
C ARG A 162 -0.65 14.96 -11.77
N PRO A 163 -1.33 15.69 -12.68
CA PRO A 163 -0.81 16.97 -13.16
C PRO A 163 -0.80 18.04 -12.08
N LEU A 164 -1.74 18.03 -11.14
CA LEU A 164 -1.75 19.00 -10.02
C LEU A 164 -0.48 18.90 -9.16
N VAL A 165 -0.07 17.69 -8.78
CA VAL A 165 1.17 17.45 -8.03
C VAL A 165 2.39 17.89 -8.85
N SER A 166 2.42 17.57 -10.14
CA SER A 166 3.49 18.01 -11.04
C SER A 166 3.59 19.53 -11.09
N LEU A 167 2.45 20.22 -11.26
CA LEU A 167 2.40 21.68 -11.35
C LEU A 167 2.88 22.34 -10.07
N ILE A 168 2.47 21.85 -8.90
CA ILE A 168 2.93 22.39 -7.61
C ILE A 168 4.46 22.24 -7.47
N SER A 169 5.02 21.09 -7.90
CA SER A 169 6.47 20.87 -7.87
C SER A 169 7.21 21.81 -8.82
N GLU A 170 6.78 21.91 -10.08
CA GLU A 170 7.43 22.75 -11.09
C GLU A 170 7.34 24.23 -10.73
N VAL A 171 6.17 24.70 -10.27
CA VAL A 171 6.00 26.08 -9.79
C VAL A 171 6.88 26.34 -8.57
N GLY A 172 6.97 25.39 -7.63
CA GLY A 172 7.85 25.50 -6.47
C GLY A 172 9.31 25.64 -6.87
N SER A 173 9.77 24.83 -7.83
CA SER A 173 11.12 24.91 -8.38
C SER A 173 11.40 26.26 -9.05
N ILE A 174 10.50 26.74 -9.92
CA ILE A 174 10.65 28.04 -10.59
C ILE A 174 10.70 29.17 -9.56
N VAL A 175 9.78 29.18 -8.59
CA VAL A 175 9.73 30.21 -7.55
C VAL A 175 11.01 30.23 -6.73
N LEU A 176 11.53 29.06 -6.33
CA LEU A 176 12.78 28.97 -5.57
C LEU A 176 13.99 29.42 -6.38
N LEU A 177 14.06 29.10 -7.68
CA LEU A 177 15.14 29.55 -8.56
C LEU A 177 15.11 31.07 -8.73
N VAL A 178 13.95 31.65 -9.03
CA VAL A 178 13.82 33.10 -9.25
C VAL A 178 14.10 33.89 -7.97
N TYR A 179 13.67 33.40 -6.81
CA TYR A 179 13.99 34.03 -5.52
C TYR A 179 15.43 33.78 -5.04
N GLY A 180 16.05 32.68 -5.49
CA GLY A 180 17.40 32.28 -5.12
C GLY A 180 18.49 32.97 -5.95
N GLY A 181 18.19 33.29 -7.21
CA GLY A 181 19.16 33.76 -8.21
C GLY A 181 19.70 32.61 -9.04
#